data_AF-A0A8T4TSI8-F1
#
_entry.id   AF-A0A8T4TSI8-F1
#
_cell.length_a   1.000
_cell.length_b   1.000
_cell.length_c   1.000
_cell.angle_alpha   90.00
_cell.angle_beta   90.00
_cell.angle_gamma   90.00
#
_symmetry.space_group_name_H-M   'P 1'
#
loop_
_entity.id
_entity.type
_entity.pdbx_description
1 polymer ?
#
loop_
_entity_poly.entity_id
_entity_poly.type
_entity_poly.pdbx_seq_one_letter_code
_entity_poly.pdbx_strand_id
1 'polypeptide(L)'
;MDERILKYYSRKDVQKRILEIASNREMAVSFNGQGYGKRPDILQFENDVPELVKSGATSFHFSEEKWSNPLLLEAGMMKKKLDELRVGWDLIIDVDSKNFEFSRQAAFLIIEALKFHDIKNISVKFSGNRGFHIGIPFKAFPKKVNDVDIKLLFPDGPRVVAAYLKYIIKDHLTAKLLENNSLDKISKDLGIEKEKMTENGIFNPFSLVDIDTVLISNRHMFRAPYSLNEKSGLVSAPIKSEDILNFSRETAEIENVKTDLGYMNDNDFKEEEARNLITQAFDWNQKLPSQSSEKVSETKKEFETVKDMIPEGFFPPCMLLGLKGLEDGRKRFLFILLNFLKNTGYDYSQIEKVVSEWNKKNTEPLRDNYINAQISWHKRQKGSLLPPNCDNQQYYPGINICNPDGFCKFIKNPVHYSLRKKRMENQNKKKGKSTKKTN
;
A
#
# COMPACT_ATOMS: atom_id res chain seq x y z
N MET A 1 30.95 4.77 17.14
CA MET A 1 29.57 4.85 17.67
C MET A 1 29.44 6.18 18.38
N ASP A 2 28.39 6.95 18.10
CA ASP A 2 28.14 8.22 18.81
C ASP A 2 27.78 7.92 20.27
N GLU A 3 28.63 8.34 21.21
CA GLU A 3 28.43 8.13 22.64
C GLU A 3 27.11 8.74 23.15
N ARG A 4 26.64 9.82 22.51
CA ARG A 4 25.37 10.46 22.84
C ARG A 4 24.19 9.53 22.58
N ILE A 5 24.21 8.81 21.45
CA ILE A 5 23.18 7.84 21.07
C ILE A 5 23.18 6.65 22.03
N LEU A 6 24.35 6.10 22.34
CA LEU A 6 24.45 5.01 23.31
C LEU A 6 23.95 5.43 24.69
N LYS A 7 24.34 6.61 25.16
CA LYS A 7 23.88 7.15 26.46
C LYS A 7 22.37 7.32 26.50
N TYR A 8 21.78 7.80 25.41
CA TYR A 8 20.33 7.95 25.28
C TYR A 8 19.60 6.60 25.40
N TYR A 9 19.96 5.63 24.57
CA TYR A 9 19.33 4.30 24.59
C TYR A 9 19.71 3.46 25.81
N SER A 10 20.74 3.87 26.57
CA SER A 10 21.07 3.28 27.87
C SER A 10 20.13 3.73 29.00
N ARG A 11 19.29 4.75 28.78
CA ARG A 11 18.30 5.19 29.78
C ARG A 11 17.20 4.13 29.93
N LYS A 12 16.93 3.71 31.17
CA LYS A 12 15.93 2.68 31.49
C LYS A 12 14.50 3.06 31.11
N ASP A 13 14.15 4.33 31.26
CA ASP A 13 12.85 4.85 30.85
C ASP A 13 12.63 4.74 29.34
N VAL A 14 13.65 5.04 28.52
CA VAL A 14 13.62 4.88 27.05
C VAL A 14 13.50 3.40 26.67
N GLN A 15 14.32 2.52 27.26
CA GLN A 15 14.29 1.08 26.98
C GLN A 15 12.90 0.50 27.22
N LYS A 16 12.30 0.82 28.37
CA LYS A 16 10.96 0.37 28.73
C LYS A 16 9.92 0.82 27.70
N ARG A 17 9.93 2.09 27.29
CA ARG A 17 8.94 2.61 26.32
C ARG A 17 9.09 2.00 24.92
N ILE A 18 10.31 1.70 24.47
CA ILE A 18 10.54 1.00 23.20
C ILE A 18 10.04 -0.44 23.31
N LEU A 19 10.31 -1.12 24.43
CA LEU A 19 9.87 -2.49 24.65
C LEU A 19 8.34 -2.62 24.77
N GLU A 20 7.67 -1.65 25.38
CA GLU A 20 6.20 -1.63 25.55
C GLU A 20 5.44 -1.83 24.22
N ILE A 21 5.90 -1.22 23.12
CA ILE A 21 5.24 -1.35 21.81
C ILE A 21 5.65 -2.64 21.07
N ALA A 22 6.75 -3.28 21.46
CA ALA A 22 7.37 -4.38 20.72
C ALA A 22 6.57 -5.69 20.78
N SER A 23 5.67 -5.82 21.76
CA SER A 23 4.90 -7.06 21.98
C SER A 23 4.16 -7.49 20.71
N ASN A 24 4.36 -8.76 20.35
CA ASN A 24 3.78 -9.38 19.15
C ASN A 24 4.17 -8.69 17.83
N ARG A 25 5.22 -7.88 17.77
CA ARG A 25 5.65 -7.25 16.52
C ARG A 25 6.95 -7.83 16.01
N GLU A 26 7.08 -7.82 14.69
CA GLU A 26 8.38 -7.97 14.06
C GLU A 26 9.18 -6.69 14.29
N MET A 27 10.48 -6.82 14.58
CA MET A 27 11.41 -5.71 14.75
C MET A 27 12.35 -5.62 13.54
N ALA A 28 12.77 -4.38 13.23
CA ALA A 28 13.96 -4.12 12.44
C ALA A 28 14.73 -2.94 13.03
N VAL A 29 16.06 -3.06 13.04
CA VAL A 29 16.95 -1.92 13.35
C VAL A 29 17.48 -1.28 12.08
N SER A 30 17.81 0.00 12.13
CA SER A 30 18.52 0.72 11.05
C SER A 30 19.94 1.03 11.50
N PHE A 31 20.89 0.95 10.56
CA PHE A 31 22.29 1.30 10.76
C PHE A 31 22.59 2.66 10.11
N ASN A 32 22.10 3.73 10.72
CA ASN A 32 22.25 5.11 10.26
C ASN A 32 21.76 5.34 8.81
N GLY A 33 20.68 4.67 8.40
CA GLY A 33 20.13 4.77 7.05
C GLY A 33 20.98 4.11 5.95
N GLN A 34 22.10 3.47 6.29
CA GLN A 34 22.95 2.73 5.34
C GLN A 34 22.41 1.33 5.06
N GLY A 35 21.56 0.80 5.96
CA GLY A 35 20.96 -0.51 5.83
C GLY A 35 20.09 -0.84 7.04
N TYR A 36 19.42 -1.98 6.97
CA TYR A 36 18.57 -2.50 8.04
C TYR A 36 19.08 -3.85 8.54
N GLY A 37 18.79 -4.15 9.80
CA GLY A 37 18.99 -5.46 10.41
C GLY A 37 18.25 -6.56 9.64
N LYS A 38 18.73 -7.80 9.80
CA LYS A 38 18.05 -8.96 9.24
C LYS A 38 16.67 -9.14 9.88
N ARG A 39 15.76 -9.69 9.10
CA ARG A 39 14.35 -9.88 9.45
C ARG A 39 13.92 -11.33 9.15
N PRO A 40 13.03 -11.94 9.94
CA PRO A 40 12.38 -11.36 11.11
C PRO A 40 13.31 -11.30 12.33
N ASP A 41 13.00 -10.39 13.23
CA ASP A 41 13.64 -10.27 14.53
C ASP A 41 12.60 -9.78 15.57
N ILE A 42 12.93 -9.86 16.85
CA ILE A 42 12.07 -9.41 17.96
C ILE A 42 12.90 -8.63 19.00
N LEU A 43 12.23 -7.78 19.76
CA LEU A 43 12.80 -7.16 20.96
C LEU A 43 12.14 -7.81 22.18
N GLN A 44 12.93 -8.47 23.03
CA GLN A 44 12.38 -9.26 24.15
C GLN A 44 12.68 -8.64 25.51
N PHE A 45 13.87 -8.05 25.67
CA PHE A 45 14.33 -7.49 26.93
C PHE A 45 14.78 -6.04 26.78
N GLU A 46 14.65 -5.25 27.86
CA GLU A 46 15.08 -3.84 27.87
C GLU A 46 16.56 -3.67 27.50
N ASN A 47 17.41 -4.60 27.94
CA ASN A 47 18.84 -4.58 27.67
C ASN A 47 19.19 -4.89 26.21
N ASP A 48 18.28 -5.43 25.41
CA ASP A 48 18.52 -5.67 23.99
C ASP A 48 18.73 -4.34 23.25
N VAL A 49 18.04 -3.27 23.68
CA VAL A 49 18.12 -1.94 23.06
C VAL A 49 19.55 -1.39 23.08
N PRO A 50 20.24 -1.21 24.23
CA PRO A 50 21.60 -0.72 24.24
C PRO A 50 22.61 -1.69 23.60
N GLU A 51 22.40 -3.02 23.65
CA GLU A 51 23.30 -3.98 22.99
C GLU A 51 23.22 -3.91 21.45
N LEU A 52 22.02 -3.72 20.90
CA LEU A 52 21.82 -3.47 19.47
C LEU A 52 22.48 -2.15 19.05
N VAL A 53 22.42 -1.12 19.90
CA VAL A 53 23.08 0.17 19.65
C VAL A 53 24.60 0.04 19.68
N LYS A 54 25.17 -0.73 20.62
CA LYS A 54 26.60 -1.09 20.64
C LYS A 54 27.02 -1.81 19.35
N SER A 55 26.12 -2.58 18.78
CA SER A 55 26.28 -3.26 17.49
C SER A 55 26.03 -2.35 16.27
N GLY A 56 25.80 -1.05 16.49
CA GLY A 56 25.68 -0.03 15.44
C GLY A 56 24.25 0.40 15.11
N ALA A 57 23.21 -0.15 15.76
CA ALA A 57 21.84 0.29 15.54
C ALA A 57 21.66 1.75 15.96
N THR A 58 21.00 2.54 15.11
CA THR A 58 20.68 3.95 15.39
C THR A 58 19.19 4.16 15.65
N SER A 59 18.34 3.31 15.10
CA SER A 59 16.89 3.40 15.29
C SER A 59 16.21 2.05 15.20
N PHE A 60 15.01 1.99 15.78
CA PHE A 60 14.18 0.81 15.93
C PHE A 60 12.86 1.02 15.20
N HIS A 61 12.39 -0.04 14.54
CA HIS A 61 11.16 -0.05 13.79
C HIS A 61 10.38 -1.32 14.10
N PHE A 62 9.05 -1.22 14.12
CA PHE A 62 8.16 -2.33 14.41
C PHE A 62 7.08 -2.48 13.33
N SER A 63 6.60 -3.70 13.12
CA SER A 63 5.53 -3.96 12.16
C SER A 63 4.20 -3.36 12.62
N GLU A 64 3.39 -2.82 11.71
CA GLU A 64 2.01 -2.42 12.01
C GLU A 64 1.15 -3.62 12.45
N GLU A 65 1.37 -4.74 11.77
CA GLU A 65 0.77 -6.04 12.07
C GLU A 65 1.33 -6.62 13.37
N LYS A 66 0.46 -7.36 14.07
CA LYS A 66 0.77 -8.12 15.27
C LYS A 66 0.68 -9.61 14.97
N TRP A 67 1.67 -10.37 15.41
CA TRP A 67 1.90 -11.77 15.09
C TRP A 67 1.88 -12.63 16.35
N SER A 68 1.33 -13.84 16.24
CA SER A 68 1.39 -14.85 17.30
C SER A 68 2.83 -15.25 17.59
N ASN A 69 3.66 -15.37 16.55
CA ASN A 69 5.11 -15.54 16.64
C ASN A 69 5.80 -14.86 15.44
N PRO A 70 6.39 -13.66 15.63
CA PRO A 70 7.05 -12.92 14.55
C PRO A 70 8.24 -13.66 13.91
N LEU A 71 8.93 -14.54 14.65
CA LEU A 71 10.10 -15.27 14.14
C LEU A 71 9.77 -16.31 13.07
N LEU A 72 8.49 -16.66 12.90
CA LEU A 72 8.02 -17.55 11.83
C LEU A 72 7.83 -16.85 10.48
N LEU A 73 7.98 -15.52 10.42
CA LEU A 73 7.77 -14.77 9.20
C LEU A 73 8.90 -14.98 8.17
N GLU A 74 8.53 -15.05 6.90
CA GLU A 74 9.46 -15.24 5.78
C GLU A 74 9.17 -14.23 4.67
N ALA A 75 10.22 -13.84 3.94
CA ALA A 75 10.06 -12.99 2.76
C ALA A 75 9.26 -13.74 1.67
N GLY A 76 8.28 -13.07 1.07
CA GLY A 76 7.43 -13.68 0.03
C GLY A 76 6.37 -14.65 0.56
N MET A 77 6.11 -14.68 1.87
CA MET A 77 5.09 -15.54 2.46
C MET A 77 3.70 -15.26 1.86
N MET A 78 2.95 -16.34 1.56
CA MET A 78 1.59 -16.24 1.04
C MET A 78 0.64 -15.58 2.05
N LYS A 79 -0.32 -14.79 1.55
CA LYS A 79 -1.31 -14.08 2.39
C LYS A 79 -1.99 -15.00 3.42
N LYS A 80 -2.41 -16.21 3.01
CA LYS A 80 -3.04 -17.18 3.92
C LYS A 80 -2.18 -17.54 5.13
N LYS A 81 -0.87 -17.76 4.93
CA LYS A 81 0.06 -18.07 6.03
C LYS A 81 0.30 -16.85 6.92
N LEU A 82 0.37 -15.65 6.34
CA LEU A 82 0.41 -14.40 7.10
C LEU A 82 -0.85 -14.25 7.97
N ASP A 83 -2.03 -14.50 7.39
CA ASP A 83 -3.32 -14.41 8.09
C ASP A 83 -3.44 -15.43 9.24
N GLU A 84 -2.84 -16.62 9.10
CA GLU A 84 -2.75 -17.64 10.16
C GLU A 84 -1.86 -17.20 11.34
N LEU A 85 -0.77 -16.47 11.06
CA LEU A 85 0.12 -15.92 12.09
C LEU A 85 -0.40 -14.60 12.69
N ARG A 86 -1.23 -13.85 11.95
CA ARG A 86 -1.67 -12.52 12.38
C ARG A 86 -2.69 -12.62 13.51
N VAL A 87 -2.40 -11.96 14.62
CA VAL A 87 -3.30 -11.81 15.77
C VAL A 87 -4.02 -10.46 15.77
N GLY A 88 -3.50 -9.47 15.04
CA GLY A 88 -4.12 -8.15 14.89
C GLY A 88 -3.27 -7.20 14.04
N TRP A 89 -3.69 -5.95 13.97
CA TRP A 89 -2.94 -4.86 13.34
C TRP A 89 -3.41 -3.54 13.97
N ASP A 90 -2.47 -2.64 14.25
CA ASP A 90 -2.83 -1.30 14.71
C ASP A 90 -3.00 -0.38 13.51
N LEU A 91 -3.94 0.56 13.60
CA LEU A 91 -4.03 1.61 12.60
C LEU A 91 -2.93 2.64 12.88
N ILE A 92 -2.06 2.89 11.91
CA ILE A 92 -1.07 3.97 11.98
C ILE A 92 -1.24 4.83 10.75
N ILE A 93 -1.49 6.11 10.96
CA ILE A 93 -1.58 7.12 9.91
C ILE A 93 -0.30 7.93 9.98
N ASP A 94 0.55 7.80 8.96
CA ASP A 94 1.74 8.63 8.80
C ASP A 94 1.38 9.90 8.03
N VAL A 95 1.61 11.04 8.65
CA VAL A 95 1.34 12.37 8.11
C VAL A 95 2.67 13.10 7.97
N ASP A 96 3.10 13.39 6.75
CA ASP A 96 4.37 14.09 6.48
C ASP A 96 4.21 15.18 5.42
N SER A 97 5.07 16.19 5.47
CA SER A 97 5.12 17.27 4.50
C SER A 97 6.52 17.86 4.46
N LYS A 98 6.87 18.47 3.32
CA LYS A 98 8.05 19.33 3.25
C LYS A 98 7.98 20.48 4.27
N ASN A 99 6.78 20.96 4.59
CA ASN A 99 6.53 22.00 5.58
C ASN A 99 5.94 21.40 6.86
N PHE A 100 6.67 21.55 7.97
CA PHE A 100 6.25 21.00 9.26
C PHE A 100 4.89 21.53 9.75
N GLU A 101 4.57 22.80 9.46
CA GLU A 101 3.28 23.40 9.83
C GLU A 101 2.13 22.71 9.09
N PHE A 102 2.34 22.31 7.84
CA PHE A 102 1.30 21.64 7.06
C PHE A 102 1.02 20.22 7.61
N SER A 103 2.07 19.50 8.01
CA SER A 103 1.92 18.22 8.71
C SER A 103 1.16 18.38 10.02
N ARG A 104 1.46 19.43 10.78
CA ARG A 104 0.81 19.74 12.06
C ARG A 104 -0.67 20.04 11.89
N GLN A 105 -1.04 20.86 10.90
CA GLN A 105 -2.44 21.16 10.58
C GLN A 105 -3.20 19.93 10.10
N ALA A 106 -2.61 19.12 9.22
CA ALA A 106 -3.24 17.89 8.76
C ALA A 106 -3.41 16.87 9.87
N ALA A 107 -2.39 16.67 10.72
CA ALA A 107 -2.47 15.77 11.85
C ALA A 107 -3.53 16.22 12.87
N PHE A 108 -3.65 17.52 13.13
CA PHE A 108 -4.74 18.09 13.93
C PHE A 108 -6.11 17.73 13.34
N LEU A 109 -6.32 17.95 12.04
CA LEU A 109 -7.60 17.62 11.39
C LEU A 109 -7.91 16.13 11.40
N ILE A 110 -6.90 15.25 11.27
CA ILE A 110 -7.09 13.81 11.43
C ILE A 110 -7.53 13.49 12.86
N ILE A 111 -6.91 14.07 13.89
CA ILE A 111 -7.32 13.87 15.28
C ILE A 111 -8.77 14.31 15.50
N GLU A 112 -9.17 15.46 14.98
CA GLU A 112 -10.55 15.94 15.10
C GLU A 112 -11.53 15.02 14.35
N ALA A 113 -11.16 14.51 13.17
CA ALA A 113 -11.96 13.51 12.46
C ALA A 113 -12.09 12.19 13.26
N LEU A 114 -11.03 11.73 13.92
CA LEU A 114 -11.08 10.56 14.78
C LEU A 114 -12.00 10.79 16.00
N LYS A 115 -11.92 11.96 16.64
CA LYS A 115 -12.83 12.35 17.74
C LYS A 115 -14.28 12.43 17.29
N PHE A 116 -14.54 12.92 16.07
CA PHE A 116 -15.88 12.91 15.46
C PHE A 116 -16.45 11.49 15.31
N HIS A 117 -15.58 10.47 15.19
CA HIS A 117 -15.96 9.06 15.20
C HIS A 117 -15.92 8.41 16.59
N ASP A 118 -16.03 9.21 17.66
CA ASP A 118 -16.07 8.80 19.08
C ASP A 118 -14.80 8.14 19.60
N ILE A 119 -13.66 8.30 18.91
CA ILE A 119 -12.38 7.75 19.35
C ILE A 119 -11.75 8.72 20.35
N LYS A 120 -11.58 8.25 21.58
CA LYS A 120 -10.99 8.98 22.70
C LYS A 120 -9.52 8.65 22.87
N ASN A 121 -9.17 7.36 22.74
CA ASN A 121 -7.81 6.88 22.95
C ASN A 121 -6.96 6.98 21.68
N ILE A 122 -6.63 8.22 21.29
CA ILE A 122 -5.80 8.51 20.12
C ILE A 122 -4.35 8.66 20.56
N SER A 123 -3.47 7.79 20.07
CA SER A 123 -2.02 7.92 20.31
C SER A 123 -1.38 8.80 19.25
N VAL A 124 -0.59 9.79 19.65
CA VAL A 124 0.09 10.70 18.71
C VAL A 124 1.56 10.73 19.04
N LYS A 125 2.42 10.68 18.02
CA LYS A 125 3.85 10.94 18.17
C LYS A 125 4.40 11.76 17.02
N PHE A 126 5.37 12.61 17.32
CA PHE A 126 6.23 13.19 16.30
C PHE A 126 7.04 12.08 15.61
N SER A 127 7.15 12.10 14.29
CA SER A 127 7.85 11.05 13.52
C SER A 127 9.38 11.12 13.65
N GLY A 128 9.89 12.19 14.27
CA GLY A 128 11.31 12.48 14.40
C GLY A 128 11.82 13.44 13.32
N ASN A 129 11.04 13.82 12.30
CA ASN A 129 11.50 14.77 11.28
C ASN A 129 10.52 15.90 10.99
N ARG A 130 9.58 15.72 10.07
CA ARG A 130 8.64 16.75 9.62
C ARG A 130 7.18 16.31 9.70
N GLY A 131 6.91 15.17 10.34
CA GLY A 131 5.61 14.53 10.34
C GLY A 131 5.19 14.03 11.70
N PHE A 132 4.02 13.40 11.73
CA PHE A 132 3.39 12.81 12.91
C PHE A 132 2.82 11.44 12.56
N HIS A 133 2.90 10.51 13.50
CA HIS A 133 2.16 9.25 13.40
C HIS A 133 0.99 9.30 14.37
N ILE A 134 -0.20 8.99 13.87
CA ILE A 134 -1.43 8.90 14.65
C ILE A 134 -1.83 7.43 14.70
N GLY A 135 -1.98 6.89 15.90
CA GLY A 135 -2.14 5.48 16.17
C GLY A 135 -3.46 5.15 16.87
N ILE A 136 -4.09 4.05 16.47
CA ILE A 136 -5.22 3.43 17.16
C ILE A 136 -4.91 1.94 17.37
N PRO A 137 -4.93 1.43 18.61
CA PRO A 137 -4.65 0.03 18.88
C PRO A 137 -5.71 -0.88 18.24
N PHE A 138 -5.28 -2.02 17.72
CA PHE A 138 -6.12 -3.09 17.15
C PHE A 138 -7.31 -3.41 18.03
N LYS A 139 -7.09 -3.47 19.35
CA LYS A 139 -8.09 -3.86 20.34
C LYS A 139 -9.26 -2.88 20.47
N ALA A 140 -9.12 -1.65 19.97
CA ALA A 140 -10.21 -0.68 19.91
C ALA A 140 -11.21 -0.98 18.77
N PHE A 141 -10.82 -1.77 17.77
CA PHE A 141 -11.69 -2.12 16.65
C PHE A 141 -12.71 -3.20 17.02
N PRO A 142 -13.85 -3.26 16.31
CA PRO A 142 -14.83 -4.30 16.52
C PRO A 142 -14.28 -5.67 16.12
N LYS A 143 -14.82 -6.76 16.68
CA LYS A 143 -14.39 -8.12 16.30
C LYS A 143 -14.59 -8.42 14.81
N LYS A 144 -15.66 -7.89 14.23
CA LYS A 144 -16.04 -8.09 12.81
C LYS A 144 -16.58 -6.82 12.17
N VAL A 145 -16.39 -6.71 10.86
CA VAL A 145 -17.04 -5.71 9.99
C VAL A 145 -17.49 -6.43 8.73
N ASN A 146 -18.76 -6.29 8.34
CA ASN A 146 -19.36 -7.00 7.18
C ASN A 146 -19.10 -8.51 7.21
N ASP A 147 -19.28 -9.13 8.39
CA ASP A 147 -19.05 -10.55 8.69
C ASP A 147 -17.59 -11.05 8.54
N VAL A 148 -16.64 -10.16 8.27
CA VAL A 148 -15.21 -10.49 8.20
C VAL A 148 -14.53 -10.12 9.52
N ASP A 149 -13.73 -11.03 10.07
CA ASP A 149 -12.91 -10.77 11.26
C ASP A 149 -11.93 -9.63 10.98
N ILE A 150 -11.85 -8.67 11.90
CA ILE A 150 -11.05 -7.46 11.74
C ILE A 150 -9.57 -7.77 11.47
N LYS A 151 -9.00 -8.80 12.10
CA LYS A 151 -7.60 -9.22 11.89
C LYS A 151 -7.30 -9.64 10.45
N LEU A 152 -8.32 -10.05 9.68
CA LEU A 152 -8.17 -10.49 8.29
C LEU A 152 -8.25 -9.32 7.30
N LEU A 153 -8.59 -8.12 7.78
CA LEU A 153 -8.72 -6.94 6.93
C LEU A 153 -7.39 -6.28 6.61
N PHE A 154 -6.24 -6.73 7.10
CA PHE A 154 -4.96 -6.13 6.70
C PHE A 154 -4.54 -6.55 5.27
N PRO A 155 -4.04 -5.63 4.42
CA PRO A 155 -3.87 -4.19 4.63
C PRO A 155 -5.10 -3.35 4.24
N ASP A 156 -6.15 -3.95 3.70
CA ASP A 156 -7.29 -3.26 3.10
C ASP A 156 -8.09 -2.38 4.09
N GLY A 157 -8.26 -2.83 5.34
CA GLY A 157 -8.93 -2.12 6.43
C GLY A 157 -8.26 -0.78 6.75
N PRO A 158 -6.98 -0.77 7.15
CA PRO A 158 -6.24 0.47 7.36
C PRO A 158 -6.26 1.40 6.14
N ARG A 159 -6.11 0.85 4.92
CA ARG A 159 -6.15 1.64 3.67
C ARG A 159 -7.49 2.33 3.46
N VAL A 160 -8.59 1.61 3.65
CA VAL A 160 -9.94 2.15 3.55
C VAL A 160 -10.16 3.24 4.59
N VAL A 161 -9.74 3.01 5.84
CA VAL A 161 -9.85 3.99 6.92
C VAL A 161 -9.04 5.25 6.62
N ALA A 162 -7.77 5.12 6.21
CA ALA A 162 -6.93 6.26 5.91
C ALA A 162 -7.43 7.04 4.66
N ALA A 163 -7.93 6.36 3.63
CA ALA A 163 -8.56 7.01 2.48
C ALA A 163 -9.84 7.77 2.85
N TYR A 164 -10.65 7.18 3.74
CA TYR A 164 -11.85 7.82 4.27
C TYR A 164 -11.53 9.07 5.10
N LEU A 165 -10.51 9.02 5.96
CA LEU A 165 -10.08 10.18 6.73
C LEU A 165 -9.55 11.29 5.83
N LYS A 166 -8.78 10.96 4.77
CA LYS A 166 -8.39 11.94 3.73
C LYS A 166 -9.61 12.60 3.10
N TYR A 167 -10.66 11.83 2.80
CA TYR A 167 -11.89 12.38 2.25
C TYR A 167 -12.57 13.38 3.20
N ILE A 168 -12.71 13.03 4.49
CA ILE A 168 -13.33 13.91 5.51
C ILE A 168 -12.58 15.23 5.64
N ILE A 169 -11.26 15.18 5.74
CA ILE A 169 -10.48 16.38 6.09
C ILE A 169 -10.16 17.26 4.87
N LYS A 170 -10.43 16.81 3.64
CA LYS A 170 -9.94 17.45 2.41
C LYS A 170 -10.28 18.94 2.33
N ASP A 171 -11.54 19.30 2.55
CA ASP A 171 -12.00 20.69 2.38
C ASP A 171 -11.49 21.57 3.53
N HIS A 172 -11.48 21.05 4.75
CA HIS A 172 -10.93 21.74 5.93
C HIS A 172 -9.42 21.97 5.80
N LEU A 173 -8.68 20.98 5.30
CA LEU A 173 -7.25 21.07 5.06
C LEU A 173 -6.96 22.08 3.94
N THR A 174 -7.76 22.06 2.87
CA THR A 174 -7.68 23.07 1.81
C THR A 174 -7.82 24.49 2.36
N ALA A 175 -8.87 24.73 3.16
CA ALA A 175 -9.10 26.02 3.77
C ALA A 175 -7.92 26.44 4.69
N LYS A 176 -7.43 25.53 5.53
CA LYS A 176 -6.31 25.80 6.46
C LYS A 176 -5.00 26.13 5.76
N LEU A 177 -4.65 25.40 4.70
CA LEU A 177 -3.40 25.62 3.97
C LEU A 177 -3.42 26.95 3.20
N LEU A 178 -4.59 27.38 2.72
CA LEU A 178 -4.77 28.61 1.95
C LEU A 178 -5.10 29.85 2.80
N GLU A 179 -5.45 29.69 4.08
CA GLU A 179 -5.91 30.76 4.99
C GLU A 179 -4.96 31.98 5.00
N ASN A 180 -3.64 31.75 4.94
CA ASN A 180 -2.62 32.80 4.97
C ASN A 180 -1.55 32.66 3.87
N ASN A 181 -1.79 31.83 2.85
CA ASN A 181 -0.83 31.54 1.79
C ASN A 181 -1.51 31.54 0.42
N SER A 182 -1.00 32.34 -0.51
CA SER A 182 -1.34 32.20 -1.92
C SER A 182 -0.64 30.98 -2.52
N LEU A 183 -1.23 30.36 -3.55
CA LEU A 183 -0.60 29.26 -4.27
C LEU A 183 0.78 29.64 -4.84
N ASP A 184 0.93 30.91 -5.25
CA ASP A 184 2.23 31.48 -5.66
C ASP A 184 3.28 31.42 -4.55
N LYS A 185 2.91 31.83 -3.35
CA LYS A 185 3.80 31.83 -2.19
C LYS A 185 4.19 30.39 -1.82
N ILE A 186 3.22 29.48 -1.75
CA ILE A 186 3.48 28.06 -1.47
C ILE A 186 4.40 27.44 -2.53
N SER A 187 4.15 27.72 -3.81
CA SER A 187 4.95 27.23 -4.92
C SER A 187 6.41 27.67 -4.80
N LYS A 188 6.63 28.95 -4.50
CA LYS A 188 7.97 29.52 -4.29
C LYS A 188 8.66 28.95 -3.06
N ASP A 189 7.97 28.87 -1.92
CA ASP A 189 8.54 28.45 -0.65
C ASP A 189 8.90 26.95 -0.63
N LEU A 190 8.13 26.11 -1.32
CA LEU A 190 8.33 24.65 -1.35
C LEU A 190 9.02 24.12 -2.61
N GLY A 191 9.22 24.97 -3.62
CA GLY A 191 9.79 24.58 -4.91
C GLY A 191 8.93 23.54 -5.63
N ILE A 192 7.60 23.67 -5.56
CA ILE A 192 6.63 22.78 -6.20
C ILE A 192 5.85 23.59 -7.23
N GLU A 193 5.74 23.08 -8.46
CA GLU A 193 4.98 23.73 -9.54
C GLU A 193 3.48 23.72 -9.24
N LYS A 194 2.77 24.81 -9.59
CA LYS A 194 1.32 24.96 -9.32
C LYS A 194 0.49 23.87 -9.98
N GLU A 195 0.90 23.43 -11.17
CA GLU A 195 0.27 22.35 -11.93
C GLU A 195 0.29 21.04 -11.16
N LYS A 196 1.29 20.81 -10.31
CA LYS A 196 1.39 19.63 -9.45
C LYS A 196 0.55 19.74 -8.17
N MET A 197 0.10 20.96 -7.84
CA MET A 197 -0.74 21.23 -6.67
C MET A 197 -2.24 21.22 -6.98
N THR A 198 -2.59 21.11 -8.25
CA THR A 198 -3.97 21.21 -8.71
C THR A 198 -4.36 19.96 -9.49
N GLU A 199 -5.60 19.53 -9.30
CA GLU A 199 -6.22 18.44 -10.04
C GLU A 199 -7.51 18.98 -10.66
N ASN A 200 -7.60 18.97 -11.99
CA ASN A 200 -8.71 19.58 -12.75
C ASN A 200 -8.93 21.07 -12.41
N GLY A 201 -7.86 21.82 -12.16
CA GLY A 201 -7.92 23.24 -11.79
C GLY A 201 -8.32 23.52 -10.34
N ILE A 202 -8.58 22.47 -9.54
CA ILE A 202 -8.90 22.58 -8.12
C ILE A 202 -7.67 22.22 -7.30
N PHE A 203 -7.33 23.03 -6.31
CA PHE A 203 -6.22 22.74 -5.41
C PHE A 203 -6.43 21.41 -4.67
N ASN A 204 -5.40 20.56 -4.65
CA ASN A 204 -5.39 19.30 -3.94
C ASN A 204 -4.44 19.42 -2.72
N PRO A 205 -4.94 19.51 -1.48
CA PRO A 205 -4.07 19.69 -0.32
C PRO A 205 -3.11 18.51 -0.10
N PHE A 206 -3.46 17.33 -0.59
CA PHE A 206 -2.62 16.13 -0.49
C PHE A 206 -1.44 16.12 -1.48
N SER A 207 -1.29 17.14 -2.34
CA SER A 207 -0.05 17.36 -3.06
C SER A 207 1.05 17.96 -2.18
N LEU A 208 0.67 18.55 -1.04
CA LEU A 208 1.58 19.21 -0.10
C LEU A 208 1.76 18.40 1.19
N VAL A 209 0.72 17.68 1.60
CA VAL A 209 0.75 16.78 2.76
C VAL A 209 0.53 15.36 2.29
N ASP A 210 1.50 14.50 2.58
CA ASP A 210 1.32 13.07 2.42
C ASP A 210 0.60 12.49 3.63
N ILE A 211 -0.41 11.67 3.34
CA ILE A 211 -1.11 10.84 4.32
C ILE A 211 -1.06 9.45 3.74
N ASP A 212 -0.10 8.67 4.23
CA ASP A 212 0.36 7.49 3.52
C ASP A 212 -0.66 6.36 3.66
N THR A 213 -1.35 6.13 2.55
CA THR A 213 -2.38 5.10 2.37
C THR A 213 -1.86 3.95 1.52
N VAL A 214 -0.74 4.16 0.80
CA VAL A 214 -0.26 3.25 -0.25
C VAL A 214 0.86 2.37 0.30
N LEU A 215 1.66 2.86 1.25
CA LEU A 215 2.74 2.08 1.86
C LEU A 215 2.28 1.05 2.89
N ILE A 216 1.03 1.14 3.38
CA ILE A 216 0.41 0.10 4.22
C ILE A 216 0.38 -1.20 3.43
N SER A 217 1.33 -2.09 3.71
CA SER A 217 1.57 -3.33 3.00
C SER A 217 2.02 -4.39 4.00
N ASN A 218 1.96 -5.67 3.61
CA ASN A 218 2.34 -6.75 4.52
C ASN A 218 3.76 -6.55 5.03
N ARG A 219 3.92 -6.66 6.34
CA ARG A 219 5.15 -6.47 7.11
C ARG A 219 5.74 -5.06 6.95
N HIS A 220 4.90 -4.06 6.69
CA HIS A 220 5.27 -2.65 6.75
C HIS A 220 5.67 -2.26 8.18
N MET A 221 6.66 -1.39 8.30
CA MET A 221 7.30 -1.04 9.55
C MET A 221 7.22 0.46 9.79
N PHE A 222 6.88 0.85 11.02
CA PHE A 222 6.93 2.25 11.46
C PHE A 222 8.06 2.43 12.48
N ARG A 223 8.63 3.64 12.54
CA ARG A 223 9.63 3.99 13.55
C ARG A 223 9.04 3.91 14.94
N ALA A 224 9.70 3.19 15.85
CA ALA A 224 9.27 3.02 17.22
C ALA A 224 9.14 4.37 17.96
N PRO A 225 8.20 4.52 18.91
CA PRO A 225 8.23 5.63 19.84
C PRO A 225 9.57 5.64 20.59
N TYR A 226 10.10 6.83 20.85
CA TYR A 226 11.41 7.05 21.48
C TYR A 226 12.63 6.55 20.68
N SER A 227 12.44 6.10 19.44
CA SER A 227 13.55 5.86 18.54
C SER A 227 14.01 7.16 17.86
N LEU A 228 15.31 7.30 17.66
CA LEU A 228 15.93 8.40 16.91
C LEU A 228 15.59 8.32 15.42
N ASN A 229 15.61 9.48 14.77
CA ASN A 229 15.57 9.65 13.32
C ASN A 229 16.96 10.03 12.81
N GLU A 230 17.46 9.27 11.83
CA GLU A 230 18.82 9.39 11.32
C GLU A 230 19.08 10.72 10.60
N LYS A 231 18.04 11.31 10.00
CA LYS A 231 18.18 12.54 9.20
C LYS A 231 18.25 13.79 10.06
N SER A 232 17.48 13.82 11.15
CA SER A 232 17.34 15.00 12.00
C SER A 232 18.10 14.88 13.33
N GLY A 233 18.42 13.66 13.77
CA GLY A 233 18.92 13.39 15.12
C GLY A 233 17.86 13.50 16.23
N LEU A 234 16.59 13.79 15.88
CA LEU A 234 15.52 13.96 16.85
C LEU A 234 14.84 12.62 17.18
N VAL A 235 14.25 12.57 18.36
CA VAL A 235 13.50 11.43 18.90
C VAL A 235 12.09 11.41 18.33
N SER A 236 11.58 10.23 17.98
CA SER A 236 10.16 10.04 17.67
C SER A 236 9.33 10.07 18.96
N ALA A 237 9.04 11.27 19.45
CA ALA A 237 8.46 11.49 20.77
C ALA A 237 6.92 11.42 20.75
N PRO A 238 6.29 10.57 21.58
CA PRO A 238 4.86 10.66 21.87
C PRO A 238 4.48 12.01 22.47
N ILE A 239 3.31 12.51 22.10
CA ILE A 239 2.76 13.80 22.54
C ILE A 239 1.27 13.63 22.84
N LYS A 240 0.71 14.51 23.67
CA LYS A 240 -0.75 14.55 23.84
C LYS A 240 -1.39 15.08 22.56
N SER A 241 -2.55 14.52 22.19
CA SER A 241 -3.29 14.95 21.00
C SER A 241 -3.72 16.42 21.06
N GLU A 242 -3.99 16.95 22.26
CA GLU A 242 -4.35 18.35 22.50
C GLU A 242 -3.19 19.32 22.26
N ASP A 243 -1.94 18.86 22.40
CA ASP A 243 -0.75 19.70 22.29
C ASP A 243 -0.19 19.76 20.87
N ILE A 244 -0.82 19.09 19.89
CA ILE A 244 -0.26 18.92 18.54
C ILE A 244 0.03 20.26 17.84
N LEU A 245 -0.83 21.26 18.00
CA LEU A 245 -0.66 22.58 17.41
C LEU A 245 0.48 23.38 18.08
N ASN A 246 0.78 23.09 19.35
CA ASN A 246 1.79 23.78 20.15
C ASN A 246 3.11 23.00 20.25
N PHE A 247 3.20 21.83 19.62
CA PHE A 247 4.39 20.99 19.72
C PHE A 247 5.64 21.68 19.13
N SER A 248 6.71 21.70 19.93
CA SER A 248 8.03 22.20 19.55
C SER A 248 9.00 21.04 19.30
N ARG A 249 9.72 21.09 18.18
CA ARG A 249 10.72 20.07 17.80
C ARG A 249 11.89 19.99 18.77
N GLU A 250 12.20 21.08 19.49
CA GLU A 250 13.25 21.12 20.51
C GLU A 250 12.96 20.14 21.66
N THR A 251 11.67 19.91 21.97
CA THR A 251 11.27 18.94 23.01
C THR A 251 11.57 17.48 22.62
N ALA A 252 11.84 17.23 21.35
CA ALA A 252 12.22 15.92 20.83
C ALA A 252 13.75 15.74 20.69
N GLU A 253 14.56 16.68 21.18
CA GLU A 253 16.00 16.46 21.30
C GLU A 253 16.32 15.42 22.40
N ILE A 254 17.44 14.72 22.24
CA ILE A 254 17.88 13.65 23.15
C ILE A 254 17.93 14.12 24.61
N GLU A 255 18.34 15.37 24.83
CA GLU A 255 18.51 16.01 26.14
C GLU A 255 17.18 16.43 26.76
N ASN A 256 16.20 16.76 25.92
CA ASN A 256 14.94 17.38 26.34
C ASN A 256 13.80 16.38 26.44
N VAL A 257 13.88 15.25 25.73
CA VAL A 257 12.77 14.31 25.63
C VAL A 257 12.43 13.66 26.97
N LYS A 258 11.14 13.76 27.33
CA LYS A 258 10.53 13.09 28.47
C LYS A 258 9.81 11.83 28.04
N THR A 259 9.77 10.83 28.92
CA THR A 259 9.22 9.49 28.67
C THR A 259 7.88 9.27 29.38
N ASP A 260 7.17 10.36 29.69
CA ASP A 260 5.93 10.36 30.47
C ASP A 260 4.76 9.68 29.74
N LEU A 261 4.79 9.66 28.40
CA LEU A 261 3.72 9.17 27.55
C LEU A 261 4.04 7.81 26.91
N GLY A 262 3.04 6.97 26.75
CA GLY A 262 3.12 5.77 25.92
C GLY A 262 2.70 6.05 24.47
N TYR A 263 2.71 5.01 23.63
CA TYR A 263 2.13 5.07 22.29
C TYR A 263 1.45 3.73 22.01
N MET A 264 0.15 3.75 21.70
CA MET A 264 -0.70 2.57 21.44
C MET A 264 -0.57 1.48 22.51
N ASN A 265 -0.73 1.86 23.78
CA ASN A 265 -0.64 0.92 24.89
C ASN A 265 -1.79 -0.08 24.82
N ASP A 266 -1.46 -1.36 24.76
CA ASP A 266 -2.40 -2.47 24.67
C ASP A 266 -3.32 -2.62 25.89
N ASN A 267 -3.09 -1.87 26.97
CA ASN A 267 -3.91 -1.82 28.17
C ASN A 267 -4.78 -0.56 28.27
N ASP A 268 -4.62 0.38 27.35
CA ASP A 268 -5.30 1.68 27.35
C ASP A 268 -6.16 1.81 26.08
N PHE A 269 -7.27 1.08 26.06
CA PHE A 269 -8.22 1.08 24.96
C PHE A 269 -9.62 0.79 25.47
N LYS A 270 -10.63 1.20 24.71
CA LYS A 270 -12.01 0.78 24.91
C LYS A 270 -12.42 -0.15 23.78
N GLU A 271 -12.92 -1.34 24.12
CA GLU A 271 -13.44 -2.28 23.11
C GLU A 271 -14.53 -1.61 22.26
N GLU A 272 -14.53 -1.91 20.95
CA GLU A 272 -15.50 -1.41 19.97
C GLU A 272 -15.50 0.13 19.77
N GLU A 273 -14.55 0.86 20.35
CA GLU A 273 -14.41 2.31 20.22
C GLU A 273 -14.24 2.77 18.76
N ALA A 274 -13.50 2.01 17.95
CA ALA A 274 -13.28 2.32 16.54
C ALA A 274 -14.36 1.73 15.60
N ARG A 275 -15.47 1.19 16.12
CA ARG A 275 -16.56 0.61 15.31
C ARG A 275 -17.16 1.62 14.35
N ASN A 276 -17.48 2.82 14.83
CA ASN A 276 -18.08 3.87 14.02
C ASN A 276 -17.15 4.29 12.87
N LEU A 277 -15.86 4.48 13.17
CA LEU A 277 -14.84 4.82 12.18
C LEU A 277 -14.78 3.78 11.06
N ILE A 278 -14.61 2.50 11.40
CA ILE A 278 -14.40 1.46 10.38
C ILE A 278 -15.68 1.15 9.60
N THR A 279 -16.85 1.12 10.24
CA THR A 279 -18.12 0.91 9.54
C THR A 279 -18.38 2.03 8.53
N GLN A 280 -18.24 3.29 8.93
CA GLN A 280 -18.45 4.42 8.02
C GLN A 280 -17.42 4.46 6.90
N ALA A 281 -16.15 4.12 7.18
CA ALA A 281 -15.12 4.04 6.16
C ALA A 281 -15.45 2.97 5.09
N PHE A 282 -15.91 1.79 5.49
CA PHE A 282 -16.31 0.74 4.55
C PHE A 282 -17.60 1.08 3.80
N ASP A 283 -18.59 1.69 4.45
CA ASP A 283 -19.81 2.15 3.79
C ASP A 283 -19.53 3.25 2.76
N TRP A 284 -18.66 4.21 3.09
CA TRP A 284 -18.17 5.21 2.16
C TRP A 284 -17.46 4.57 0.98
N ASN A 285 -16.57 3.61 1.23
CA ASN A 285 -15.83 2.91 0.18
C ASN A 285 -16.74 2.09 -0.75
N GLN A 286 -17.86 1.56 -0.26
CA GLN A 286 -18.87 0.89 -1.09
C GLN A 286 -19.70 1.86 -1.94
N LYS A 287 -19.92 3.09 -1.44
CA LYS A 287 -20.65 4.15 -2.15
C LYS A 287 -19.81 4.84 -3.22
N LEU A 288 -18.49 4.78 -3.10
CA LEU A 288 -17.63 5.17 -4.21
C LEU A 288 -18.07 4.36 -5.43
N PRO A 289 -18.22 5.00 -6.61
CA PRO A 289 -18.43 4.25 -7.84
C PRO A 289 -17.36 3.16 -7.83
N SER A 290 -17.80 1.90 -7.76
CA SER A 290 -16.94 0.74 -7.58
C SER A 290 -15.61 1.02 -8.24
N GLN A 291 -14.49 0.95 -7.51
CA GLN A 291 -13.14 1.16 -8.05
C GLN A 291 -12.75 0.11 -9.15
N SER A 292 -13.73 -0.48 -9.83
CA SER A 292 -13.68 -0.96 -11.21
C SER A 292 -13.93 0.11 -12.27
N SER A 293 -14.17 1.37 -11.90
CA SER A 293 -14.19 2.52 -12.82
C SER A 293 -13.21 3.60 -12.37
N GLU A 294 -11.91 3.29 -12.42
CA GLU A 294 -10.93 4.35 -12.59
C GLU A 294 -11.31 5.13 -13.85
N LYS A 295 -11.68 6.40 -13.64
CA LYS A 295 -11.49 7.43 -14.65
C LYS A 295 -10.00 7.47 -14.96
N VAL A 296 -9.58 6.66 -15.92
CA VAL A 296 -8.35 6.91 -16.67
C VAL A 296 -8.49 8.33 -17.20
N SER A 297 -7.53 9.17 -16.82
CA SER A 297 -7.36 10.50 -17.35
C SER A 297 -7.62 10.52 -18.84
N GLU A 298 -8.38 11.52 -19.29
CA GLU A 298 -8.57 11.83 -20.70
C GLU A 298 -7.24 12.27 -21.31
N THR A 299 -6.36 11.31 -21.55
CA THR A 299 -5.58 11.29 -22.78
C THR A 299 -6.17 10.16 -23.60
N LYS A 300 -7.17 10.51 -24.43
CA LYS A 300 -7.52 9.72 -25.60
C LYS A 300 -6.28 9.63 -26.50
N LYS A 301 -5.35 8.73 -26.18
CA LYS A 301 -4.71 7.97 -27.24
C LYS A 301 -5.78 7.00 -27.68
N GLU A 302 -6.33 7.24 -28.87
CA GLU A 302 -7.11 6.24 -29.57
C GLU A 302 -6.32 4.93 -29.53
N PHE A 303 -6.72 4.02 -28.65
CA PHE A 303 -6.26 2.66 -28.72
C PHE A 303 -6.84 2.13 -30.02
N GLU A 304 -5.97 1.81 -30.98
CA GLU A 304 -6.36 1.04 -32.16
C GLU A 304 -7.12 -0.19 -31.67
N THR A 305 -8.45 -0.15 -31.80
CA THR A 305 -9.30 -1.33 -31.62
C THR A 305 -8.84 -2.34 -32.65
N VAL A 306 -8.28 -3.43 -32.16
CA VAL A 306 -7.81 -4.54 -32.97
C VAL A 306 -9.03 -5.15 -33.64
N LYS A 307 -9.23 -4.86 -34.93
CA LYS A 307 -10.34 -5.44 -35.70
C LYS A 307 -10.18 -6.95 -35.93
N ASP A 308 -8.93 -7.44 -35.91
CA ASP A 308 -8.61 -8.82 -36.25
C ASP A 308 -8.08 -9.61 -35.04
N MET A 309 -8.78 -10.70 -34.68
CA MET A 309 -8.33 -11.70 -33.71
C MET A 309 -6.84 -12.01 -33.84
N ILE A 310 -6.11 -11.99 -32.72
CA ILE A 310 -4.68 -12.34 -32.71
C ILE A 310 -4.55 -13.87 -32.58
N PRO A 311 -3.87 -14.56 -33.51
CA PRO A 311 -3.64 -16.00 -33.40
C PRO A 311 -2.76 -16.36 -32.18
N GLU A 312 -2.96 -17.57 -31.65
CA GLU A 312 -2.23 -18.10 -30.47
C GLU A 312 -0.70 -18.07 -30.64
N GLY A 313 -0.16 -18.21 -31.86
CA GLY A 313 1.28 -18.11 -32.13
C GLY A 313 1.92 -16.75 -31.76
N PHE A 314 1.10 -15.72 -31.55
CA PHE A 314 1.55 -14.40 -31.07
C PHE A 314 1.34 -14.18 -29.58
N PHE A 315 0.84 -15.17 -28.84
CA PHE A 315 0.64 -15.05 -27.40
C PHE A 315 1.99 -14.99 -26.66
N PRO A 316 2.06 -14.25 -25.54
CA PRO A 316 3.26 -14.25 -24.72
C PRO A 316 3.45 -15.61 -24.03
N PRO A 317 4.69 -15.93 -23.63
CA PRO A 317 5.00 -17.18 -22.94
C PRO A 317 4.11 -17.45 -21.72
N CYS A 318 3.74 -16.42 -20.96
CA CYS A 318 2.91 -16.58 -19.77
C CYS A 318 1.48 -17.03 -20.07
N MET A 319 0.90 -16.57 -21.19
CA MET A 319 -0.42 -17.01 -21.63
C MET A 319 -0.37 -18.44 -22.14
N LEU A 320 0.65 -18.77 -22.95
CA LEU A 320 0.86 -20.13 -23.45
C LEU A 320 1.09 -21.13 -22.31
N LEU A 321 1.85 -20.74 -21.28
CA LEU A 321 2.11 -21.59 -20.12
C LEU A 321 0.84 -21.82 -19.30
N GLY A 322 0.08 -20.77 -18.99
CA GLY A 322 -1.19 -20.91 -18.26
C GLY A 322 -2.25 -21.69 -19.04
N LEU A 323 -2.26 -21.63 -20.37
CA LEU A 323 -3.17 -22.41 -21.23
C LEU A 323 -2.91 -23.92 -21.22
N LYS A 324 -1.76 -24.38 -20.70
CA LYS A 324 -1.47 -25.80 -20.50
C LYS A 324 -2.23 -26.44 -19.34
N GLY A 325 -2.88 -25.62 -18.50
CA GLY A 325 -3.56 -26.05 -17.28
C GLY A 325 -2.78 -25.66 -16.02
N LEU A 326 -3.50 -25.52 -14.90
CA LEU A 326 -2.95 -25.04 -13.63
C LEU A 326 -3.40 -25.89 -12.44
N GLU A 327 -2.44 -26.25 -11.60
CA GLU A 327 -2.67 -26.89 -10.29
C GLU A 327 -3.25 -25.92 -9.25
N ASP A 328 -2.88 -24.64 -9.29
CA ASP A 328 -3.41 -23.56 -8.46
C ASP A 328 -3.45 -22.23 -9.23
N GLY A 329 -4.23 -21.25 -8.76
CA GLY A 329 -4.33 -19.93 -9.39
C GLY A 329 -5.33 -19.85 -10.54
N ARG A 330 -6.15 -20.89 -10.78
CA ARG A 330 -7.15 -20.97 -11.86
C ARG A 330 -8.08 -19.75 -11.95
N LYS A 331 -8.58 -19.27 -10.81
CA LYS A 331 -9.45 -18.07 -10.78
C LYS A 331 -8.71 -16.80 -11.20
N ARG A 332 -7.44 -16.65 -10.78
CA ARG A 332 -6.56 -15.54 -11.17
C ARG A 332 -6.22 -15.61 -12.65
N PHE A 333 -5.88 -16.80 -13.14
CA PHE A 333 -5.62 -16.99 -14.58
C PHE A 333 -6.87 -16.80 -15.44
N LEU A 334 -8.04 -17.25 -15.00
CA LEU A 334 -9.30 -16.99 -15.71
C LEU A 334 -9.52 -15.48 -15.90
N PHE A 335 -9.31 -14.68 -14.85
CA PHE A 335 -9.40 -13.22 -14.94
C PHE A 335 -8.38 -12.63 -15.94
N ILE A 336 -7.12 -13.08 -15.91
CA ILE A 336 -6.09 -12.67 -16.87
C ILE A 336 -6.51 -13.05 -18.30
N LEU A 337 -6.98 -14.28 -18.49
CA LEU A 337 -7.35 -14.86 -19.78
C LEU A 337 -8.52 -14.12 -20.42
N LEU A 338 -9.59 -13.84 -19.65
CA LEU A 338 -10.75 -13.11 -20.14
C LEU A 338 -10.38 -11.69 -20.61
N ASN A 339 -9.60 -10.95 -19.80
CA ASN A 339 -9.16 -9.61 -20.17
C ASN A 339 -8.20 -9.64 -21.36
N PHE A 340 -7.25 -10.58 -21.40
CA PHE A 340 -6.31 -10.71 -22.51
C PHE A 340 -7.04 -11.00 -23.82
N LEU A 341 -7.89 -12.03 -23.87
CA LEU A 341 -8.60 -12.42 -25.09
C LEU A 341 -9.48 -11.29 -25.64
N LYS A 342 -10.25 -10.62 -24.76
CA LYS A 342 -11.08 -9.46 -25.12
C LYS A 342 -10.25 -8.34 -25.78
N ASN A 343 -9.06 -8.06 -25.26
CA ASN A 343 -8.16 -7.03 -25.80
C ASN A 343 -7.33 -7.49 -27.02
N THR A 344 -7.39 -8.77 -27.38
CA THR A 344 -6.73 -9.34 -28.55
C THR A 344 -7.69 -9.71 -29.68
N GLY A 345 -8.92 -9.20 -29.63
CA GLY A 345 -9.90 -9.28 -30.72
C GLY A 345 -10.71 -10.58 -30.76
N TYR A 346 -10.79 -11.32 -29.66
CA TYR A 346 -11.69 -12.49 -29.54
C TYR A 346 -13.11 -12.04 -29.18
N ASP A 347 -14.10 -12.60 -29.85
CA ASP A 347 -15.50 -12.45 -29.46
C ASP A 347 -15.88 -13.40 -28.31
N TYR A 348 -17.04 -13.18 -27.68
CA TYR A 348 -17.44 -13.97 -26.51
C TYR A 348 -17.69 -15.44 -26.80
N SER A 349 -18.13 -15.81 -28.01
CA SER A 349 -18.31 -17.22 -28.37
C SER A 349 -16.97 -17.95 -28.45
N GLN A 350 -15.95 -17.26 -28.97
CA GLN A 350 -14.58 -17.76 -29.04
C GLN A 350 -13.94 -17.82 -27.65
N ILE A 351 -14.15 -16.79 -26.81
CA ILE A 351 -13.67 -16.77 -25.42
C ILE A 351 -14.25 -17.94 -24.64
N GLU A 352 -15.56 -18.19 -24.73
CA GLU A 352 -16.23 -19.33 -24.08
C GLU A 352 -15.60 -20.66 -24.50
N LYS A 353 -15.31 -20.84 -25.79
CA LYS A 353 -14.63 -22.03 -26.30
C LYS A 353 -13.22 -22.20 -25.71
N VAL A 354 -12.39 -21.16 -25.77
CA VAL A 354 -11.01 -21.20 -25.23
C VAL A 354 -11.01 -21.47 -23.73
N VAL A 355 -11.89 -20.82 -22.97
CA VAL A 355 -12.00 -21.01 -21.52
C VAL A 355 -12.48 -22.42 -21.18
N SER A 356 -13.46 -22.95 -21.92
CA SER A 356 -13.95 -24.32 -21.72
C SER A 356 -12.86 -25.36 -22.00
N GLU A 357 -12.12 -25.21 -23.10
CA GLU A 357 -11.01 -26.10 -23.45
C GLU A 357 -9.85 -26.01 -22.44
N TRP A 358 -9.52 -24.81 -21.98
CA TRP A 358 -8.52 -24.60 -20.94
C TRP A 358 -8.95 -25.22 -19.60
N ASN A 359 -10.23 -25.05 -19.21
CA ASN A 359 -10.71 -25.53 -17.91
C ASN A 359 -10.62 -27.06 -17.78
N LYS A 360 -10.75 -27.79 -18.90
CA LYS A 360 -10.57 -29.25 -18.97
C LYS A 360 -9.13 -29.71 -18.75
N LYS A 361 -8.14 -28.84 -18.99
CA LYS A 361 -6.71 -29.15 -18.82
C LYS A 361 -6.21 -28.92 -17.40
N ASN A 362 -7.02 -28.29 -16.55
CA ASN A 362 -6.68 -28.03 -15.16
C ASN A 362 -6.77 -29.30 -14.32
N THR A 363 -5.88 -29.44 -13.32
CA THR A 363 -5.89 -30.55 -12.35
C THR A 363 -7.24 -30.69 -11.64
N GLU A 364 -7.87 -29.56 -11.32
CA GLU A 364 -9.24 -29.49 -10.83
C GLU A 364 -10.00 -28.41 -11.62
N PRO A 365 -11.00 -28.76 -12.44
CA PRO A 365 -11.76 -27.78 -13.20
C PRO A 365 -12.52 -26.79 -12.30
N LEU A 366 -12.60 -25.52 -12.70
CA LEU A 366 -13.50 -24.55 -12.09
C LEU A 366 -14.95 -24.95 -12.40
N ARG A 367 -15.86 -24.71 -11.43
CA ARG A 367 -17.30 -24.92 -11.61
C ARG A 367 -17.85 -24.03 -12.72
N ASP A 368 -18.67 -24.59 -13.60
CA ASP A 368 -19.25 -23.87 -14.76
C ASP A 368 -20.01 -22.61 -14.35
N ASN A 369 -20.76 -22.65 -13.24
CA ASN A 369 -21.46 -21.49 -12.71
C ASN A 369 -20.52 -20.31 -12.39
N TYR A 370 -19.33 -20.59 -11.89
CA TYR A 370 -18.33 -19.54 -11.61
C TYR A 370 -17.80 -18.93 -12.91
N ILE A 371 -17.48 -19.77 -13.90
CA ILE A 371 -17.00 -19.32 -15.22
C ILE A 371 -18.07 -18.45 -15.91
N ASN A 372 -19.31 -18.93 -15.94
CA ASN A 372 -20.44 -18.22 -16.54
C ASN A 372 -20.70 -16.86 -15.85
N ALA A 373 -20.57 -16.81 -14.52
CA ALA A 373 -20.69 -15.56 -13.77
C ALA A 373 -19.57 -14.56 -14.15
N GLN A 374 -18.33 -15.02 -14.28
CA GLN A 374 -17.20 -14.18 -14.70
C GLN A 374 -17.37 -13.65 -16.14
N ILE A 375 -17.72 -14.52 -17.09
CA ILE A 375 -17.97 -14.14 -18.48
C ILE A 375 -19.12 -13.12 -18.57
N SER A 376 -20.22 -13.38 -17.86
CA SER A 376 -21.36 -12.47 -17.80
C SER A 376 -21.00 -11.11 -17.21
N TRP A 377 -20.16 -11.08 -16.17
CA TRP A 377 -19.64 -9.83 -15.61
C TRP A 377 -18.82 -9.06 -16.65
N HIS A 378 -17.90 -9.71 -17.37
CA HIS A 378 -17.11 -9.07 -18.43
C HIS A 378 -17.94 -8.57 -19.62
N LYS A 379 -19.02 -9.28 -19.98
CA LYS A 379 -20.00 -8.88 -21.01
C LYS A 379 -20.71 -7.57 -20.67
N ARG A 380 -21.04 -7.36 -19.39
CA ARG A 380 -21.76 -6.16 -18.91
C ARG A 380 -20.89 -4.90 -18.81
N GLN A 381 -19.56 -5.03 -18.77
CA GLN A 381 -18.66 -3.88 -18.64
C GLN A 381 -18.54 -3.09 -19.96
N LYS A 382 -18.86 -1.79 -19.92
CA LYS A 382 -18.85 -0.86 -21.08
C LYS A 382 -17.43 -0.45 -21.56
N GLY A 383 -16.40 -1.20 -21.20
CA GLY A 383 -15.01 -0.94 -21.59
C GLY A 383 -14.18 -2.22 -21.74
N SER A 384 -13.02 -2.10 -22.37
CA SER A 384 -12.04 -3.19 -22.43
C SER A 384 -11.00 -3.00 -21.32
N LEU A 385 -11.18 -3.69 -20.21
CA LEU A 385 -10.22 -3.70 -19.12
C LEU A 385 -8.98 -4.50 -19.58
N LEU A 386 -7.78 -3.92 -19.46
CA LEU A 386 -6.55 -4.65 -19.74
C LEU A 386 -6.28 -5.68 -18.64
N PRO A 387 -5.63 -6.82 -18.96
CA PRO A 387 -5.14 -7.71 -17.93
C PRO A 387 -4.07 -6.99 -17.07
N PRO A 388 -3.79 -7.45 -15.84
CA PRO A 388 -2.74 -6.87 -15.00
C PRO A 388 -1.38 -6.80 -15.68
N ASN A 389 -0.50 -5.89 -15.26
CA ASN A 389 0.86 -5.80 -15.78
C ASN A 389 1.71 -7.01 -15.35
N CYS A 390 2.70 -7.37 -16.19
CA CYS A 390 3.51 -8.58 -16.05
C CYS A 390 4.30 -8.64 -14.73
N ASP A 391 4.69 -7.49 -14.18
CA ASP A 391 5.45 -7.33 -12.94
C ASP A 391 4.60 -7.44 -11.67
N ASN A 392 3.27 -7.47 -11.81
CA ASN A 392 2.37 -7.61 -10.67
C ASN A 392 2.49 -9.01 -10.04
N GLN A 393 3.12 -9.04 -8.86
CA GLN A 393 3.46 -10.25 -8.12
C GLN A 393 2.25 -11.13 -7.77
N GLN A 394 1.04 -10.57 -7.68
CA GLN A 394 -0.16 -11.35 -7.34
C GLN A 394 -0.70 -12.19 -8.50
N TYR A 395 -0.31 -11.87 -9.74
CA TYR A 395 -0.81 -12.49 -10.96
C TYR A 395 0.21 -13.44 -11.58
N TYR A 396 1.00 -13.03 -12.57
CA TYR A 396 1.85 -13.94 -13.34
C TYR A 396 2.96 -14.61 -12.52
N PRO A 397 3.74 -13.87 -11.71
CA PRO A 397 4.74 -14.48 -10.83
C PRO A 397 4.07 -15.31 -9.73
N GLY A 398 3.02 -14.78 -9.09
CA GLY A 398 2.32 -15.42 -7.98
C GLY A 398 1.45 -16.63 -8.33
N ILE A 399 1.32 -16.99 -9.61
CA ILE A 399 0.76 -18.27 -10.06
C ILE A 399 1.76 -19.09 -10.89
N ASN A 400 3.05 -18.73 -10.85
CA ASN A 400 4.14 -19.44 -11.51
C ASN A 400 3.97 -19.63 -13.03
N ILE A 401 3.36 -18.66 -13.71
CA ILE A 401 3.23 -18.66 -15.18
C ILE A 401 4.16 -17.66 -15.87
N CYS A 402 4.94 -16.87 -15.12
CA CYS A 402 5.87 -15.92 -15.72
C CYS A 402 7.15 -16.65 -16.19
N ASN A 403 7.28 -16.86 -17.50
CA ASN A 403 8.48 -17.43 -18.12
C ASN A 403 8.99 -16.51 -19.25
N PRO A 404 9.70 -15.41 -18.94
CA PRO A 404 9.96 -14.34 -19.90
C PRO A 404 10.92 -14.77 -21.01
N ASP A 405 10.62 -14.37 -22.25
CA ASP A 405 11.52 -14.48 -23.40
C ASP A 405 12.28 -13.15 -23.64
N GLY A 406 13.13 -13.12 -24.67
CA GLY A 406 13.90 -11.92 -25.04
C GLY A 406 13.05 -10.71 -25.47
N PHE A 407 11.74 -10.89 -25.72
CA PHE A 407 10.80 -9.85 -26.11
C PHE A 407 10.05 -9.25 -24.91
N CYS A 408 9.85 -10.04 -23.84
CA CYS A 408 9.17 -9.61 -22.62
C CYS A 408 9.75 -8.34 -21.99
N LYS A 409 11.07 -8.11 -22.10
CA LYS A 409 11.75 -6.92 -21.55
C LYS A 409 11.29 -5.59 -22.17
N PHE A 410 10.61 -5.62 -23.31
CA PHE A 410 10.17 -4.41 -24.04
C PHE A 410 8.70 -4.09 -23.85
N ILE A 411 7.98 -4.82 -23.00
CA ILE A 411 6.55 -4.65 -22.76
C ILE A 411 6.25 -4.69 -21.27
N LYS A 412 5.22 -3.95 -20.84
CA LYS A 412 4.72 -3.96 -19.46
C LYS A 412 3.48 -4.83 -19.28
N ASN A 413 2.71 -5.03 -20.36
CA ASN A 413 1.44 -5.72 -20.36
C ASN A 413 1.43 -6.84 -21.42
N PRO A 414 0.86 -8.02 -21.15
CA PRO A 414 0.85 -9.13 -22.11
C PRO A 414 0.09 -8.80 -23.40
N VAL A 415 -0.92 -7.94 -23.39
CA VAL A 415 -1.63 -7.53 -24.63
C VAL A 415 -0.65 -6.84 -25.59
N HIS A 416 0.22 -5.97 -25.07
CA HIS A 416 1.21 -5.28 -25.89
C HIS A 416 2.26 -6.21 -26.49
N TYR A 417 2.58 -7.33 -25.83
CA TYR A 417 3.42 -8.38 -26.41
C TYR A 417 2.84 -8.84 -27.74
N SER A 418 1.57 -9.28 -27.71
CA SER A 418 0.90 -9.88 -28.87
C SER A 418 0.66 -8.89 -30.00
N LEU A 419 0.26 -7.65 -29.66
CA LEU A 419 0.08 -6.60 -30.65
C LEU A 419 1.38 -6.24 -31.35
N ARG A 420 2.46 -6.06 -30.60
CA ARG A 420 3.75 -5.67 -31.16
C ARG A 420 4.34 -6.79 -32.02
N LYS A 421 4.22 -8.05 -31.59
CA LYS A 421 4.67 -9.23 -32.35
C LYS A 421 3.90 -9.37 -33.68
N LYS A 422 2.57 -9.22 -33.66
CA LYS A 422 1.71 -9.23 -34.87
C LYS A 422 2.05 -8.07 -35.81
N ARG A 423 2.26 -6.85 -35.29
CA ARG A 423 2.67 -5.69 -36.09
C ARG A 423 4.03 -5.89 -36.77
N MET A 424 5.03 -6.42 -36.04
CA MET A 424 6.35 -6.70 -36.61
C MET A 424 6.28 -7.73 -37.73
N GLU A 425 5.48 -8.79 -37.57
CA GLU A 425 5.30 -9.79 -38.62
C GLU A 425 4.62 -9.19 -39.87
N ASN A 426 3.59 -8.37 -39.69
CA ASN A 426 2.93 -7.66 -40.79
C ASN A 426 3.88 -6.70 -41.53
N GLN A 427 4.78 -6.01 -40.81
CA GLN A 427 5.79 -5.15 -41.42
C GLN A 427 6.85 -5.95 -42.20
N ASN A 428 7.29 -7.09 -41.66
CA ASN A 428 8.23 -7.99 -42.34
C ASN A 428 7.62 -8.61 -43.61
N LYS A 429 6.34 -9.00 -43.57
CA LYS A 429 5.58 -9.47 -44.74
C LYS A 429 5.41 -8.39 -45.82
N LYS A 430 5.20 -7.12 -45.43
CA LYS A 430 5.13 -5.98 -46.37
C LYS A 430 6.49 -5.67 -47.01
N LYS A 431 7.58 -5.69 -46.23
CA LYS A 431 8.95 -5.52 -46.75
C LYS A 431 9.34 -6.63 -47.73
N GLY A 432 9.05 -7.90 -47.41
CA GLY A 432 9.32 -9.04 -48.31
C GLY A 432 8.47 -9.06 -49.59
N LYS A 433 7.25 -8.52 -49.57
CA LYS A 433 6.42 -8.33 -50.78
C LYS A 433 6.90 -7.17 -51.65
N SER A 434 7.48 -6.13 -51.06
CA SER A 434 8.10 -5.02 -51.79
C SER A 434 9.36 -5.46 -52.54
N THR A 435 10.18 -6.33 -51.95
CA THR A 435 11.39 -6.86 -52.60
C THR A 435 11.10 -7.83 -53.75
N LYS A 436 9.95 -8.53 -53.72
CA LYS A 436 9.49 -9.42 -54.81
C LYS A 436 8.82 -8.71 -55.99
N LYS A 437 8.48 -7.42 -55.88
CA LYS A 437 7.91 -6.61 -56.98
C LYS A 437 8.96 -5.82 -57.77
N THR A 438 10.21 -5.83 -57.32
CA THR A 438 11.36 -5.17 -57.96
C THR A 438 12.38 -6.17 -58.54
N ASN A 439 11.98 -7.44 -58.71
CA ASN A 439 12.72 -8.42 -59.50
C ASN A 439 11.86 -8.89 -60.66
#